data_AF-M2PD69-F1
#
_entry.id   AF-M2PD69-F1
#
_cell.length_a   1.000
_cell.length_b   1.000
_cell.length_c   1.000
_cell.angle_alpha   90.00
_cell.angle_beta   90.00
_cell.angle_gamma   90.00
#
_symmetry.space_group_name_H-M   'P 1'
#
loop_
_entity.id
_entity.type
_entity.pdbx_description
1 polymer ?
#
loop_
_entity_poly.entity_id
_entity_poly.type
_entity_poly.pdbx_seq_one_letter_code
_entity_poly.pdbx_strand_id
1 'polypeptide(L)'
;MSAAALVGSAATGREDAWSDIDLALRIGSAAEPGDVSARWTARLYDEFEVAHHLDVLARGVLYRVFLLADSLQIDISFWPADRFRATEPGFKLVFGTANTPTNPAPLDPDHLAGMGWLYGLHARSAIARGRGWQALMMLDGVRDQIIALACVRHGLNPHHGRDADKLPSELLDELMRARASTTDDHELRRANKLSIEALLREIARHDEALAQRLVMPAEALTF
;
A
#
# COMPACT_ATOMS: atom_id res chain seq x y z
N MET A 1 -12.51 7.73 -25.87
CA MET A 1 -12.57 6.55 -24.98
C MET A 1 -13.50 5.51 -25.59
N SER A 2 -13.20 4.22 -25.44
CA SER A 2 -13.94 3.12 -26.08
C SER A 2 -14.58 2.12 -25.10
N ALA A 3 -14.23 2.19 -23.83
CA ALA A 3 -14.86 1.44 -22.74
C ALA A 3 -14.66 2.19 -21.42
N ALA A 4 -15.51 1.90 -20.44
CA ALA A 4 -15.33 2.36 -19.07
C ALA A 4 -15.80 1.29 -18.08
N ALA A 5 -15.19 1.28 -16.90
CA ALA A 5 -15.59 0.45 -15.78
C ALA A 5 -15.55 1.27 -14.48
N LEU A 6 -16.46 0.93 -13.57
CA LEU A 6 -16.30 1.23 -12.16
C LEU A 6 -15.29 0.24 -11.59
N VAL A 7 -14.41 0.71 -10.70
CA VAL A 7 -13.57 -0.16 -9.89
C VAL A 7 -13.83 0.10 -8.40
N GLY A 8 -13.07 -0.54 -7.51
CA GLY A 8 -13.18 -0.28 -6.07
C GLY A 8 -14.51 -0.73 -5.45
N SER A 9 -14.92 -0.03 -4.39
CA SER A 9 -16.12 -0.37 -3.60
C SER A 9 -17.40 -0.30 -4.45
N ALA A 10 -17.49 0.67 -5.36
CA ALA A 10 -18.61 0.87 -6.28
C ALA A 10 -18.87 -0.31 -7.20
N ALA A 11 -17.80 -0.91 -7.72
CA ALA A 11 -17.90 -2.09 -8.57
C ALA A 11 -18.48 -3.31 -7.83
N THR A 12 -18.43 -3.31 -6.49
CA THR A 12 -18.89 -4.41 -5.63
C THR A 12 -20.12 -4.07 -4.79
N GLY A 13 -20.67 -2.85 -4.91
CA GLY A 13 -21.82 -2.40 -4.12
C GLY A 13 -21.51 -2.26 -2.62
N ARG A 14 -20.26 -1.94 -2.27
CA ARG A 14 -19.81 -1.75 -0.88
C ARG A 14 -19.45 -0.29 -0.55
N GLU A 15 -19.96 0.65 -1.34
CA GLU A 15 -19.74 2.08 -1.10
C GLU A 15 -20.39 2.51 0.22
N ASP A 16 -19.71 3.44 0.89
CA ASP A 16 -20.19 4.14 2.07
C ASP A 16 -19.83 5.64 1.99
N ALA A 17 -20.10 6.38 3.06
CA ALA A 17 -19.84 7.82 3.12
C ALA A 17 -18.35 8.20 3.08
N TRP A 18 -17.43 7.23 3.16
CA TRP A 18 -15.98 7.43 3.15
C TRP A 18 -15.32 6.87 1.89
N SER A 19 -16.11 6.36 0.95
CA SER A 19 -15.63 5.83 -0.33
C SER A 19 -15.32 6.96 -1.31
N ASP A 20 -14.30 6.75 -2.13
CA ASP A 20 -13.98 7.55 -3.30
C ASP A 20 -14.75 7.10 -4.55
N ILE A 21 -14.61 7.85 -5.63
CA ILE A 21 -15.16 7.49 -6.95
C ILE A 21 -14.04 6.96 -7.83
N ASP A 22 -14.04 5.66 -8.10
CA ASP A 22 -13.06 5.06 -8.99
C ASP A 22 -13.60 4.75 -10.40
N LEU A 23 -12.95 5.31 -11.41
CA LEU A 23 -13.24 5.09 -12.82
C LEU A 23 -12.01 4.57 -13.58
N ALA A 24 -12.21 3.53 -14.37
CA ALA A 24 -11.24 3.05 -15.35
C ALA A 24 -11.75 3.31 -16.76
N LEU A 25 -10.95 4.04 -17.55
CA LEU A 25 -11.28 4.42 -18.92
C LEU A 25 -10.33 3.76 -19.91
N ARG A 26 -10.87 3.07 -20.91
CA ARG A 26 -10.09 2.60 -22.05
C ARG A 26 -9.91 3.74 -23.04
N ILE A 27 -8.66 4.14 -23.24
CA ILE A 27 -8.26 5.09 -24.28
C ILE A 27 -8.36 4.40 -25.64
N GLY A 28 -8.88 5.13 -26.63
CA GLY A 28 -8.95 4.61 -28.01
C GLY A 28 -7.55 4.49 -28.60
N SER A 29 -7.31 3.53 -29.49
CA SER A 29 -5.97 3.24 -30.04
C SER A 29 -5.30 4.39 -30.78
N ALA A 30 -6.08 5.37 -31.27
CA ALA A 30 -5.58 6.55 -31.97
C ALA A 30 -5.51 7.81 -31.07
N ALA A 31 -5.83 7.70 -29.78
CA ALA A 31 -5.84 8.82 -28.85
C ALA A 31 -4.68 8.71 -27.86
N GLU A 32 -4.05 9.84 -27.57
CA GLU A 32 -3.01 9.92 -26.55
C GLU A 32 -3.65 10.00 -25.14
N PRO A 33 -3.17 9.20 -24.15
CA PRO A 33 -3.67 9.27 -22.78
C PRO A 33 -3.58 10.67 -22.15
N GLY A 34 -2.53 11.43 -22.50
CA GLY A 34 -2.33 12.80 -22.05
C GLY A 34 -3.46 13.74 -22.48
N ASP A 35 -3.86 13.70 -23.75
CA ASP A 35 -4.92 14.56 -24.26
C ASP A 35 -6.28 14.23 -23.65
N VAL A 36 -6.57 12.94 -23.48
CA VAL A 36 -7.83 12.51 -22.85
C VAL A 36 -7.86 12.91 -21.38
N SER A 37 -6.76 12.70 -20.64
CA SER A 37 -6.69 13.11 -19.24
C SER A 37 -6.79 14.63 -19.05
N ALA A 38 -6.17 15.42 -19.93
CA ALA A 38 -6.28 16.89 -19.90
C ALA A 38 -7.73 17.36 -20.10
N ARG A 39 -8.47 16.74 -21.04
CA ARG A 39 -9.89 17.06 -21.26
C ARG A 39 -10.77 16.70 -20.07
N TRP A 40 -10.54 15.53 -19.46
CA TRP A 40 -11.26 15.14 -18.23
C TRP A 40 -10.94 16.08 -17.08
N THR A 41 -9.68 16.51 -16.97
CA THR A 41 -9.24 17.45 -15.94
C THR A 41 -9.93 18.79 -16.11
N ALA A 42 -9.90 19.38 -17.31
CA ALA A 42 -10.57 20.66 -17.56
C ALA A 42 -12.07 20.59 -17.22
N ARG A 43 -12.73 19.48 -17.58
CA ARG A 43 -14.13 19.25 -17.25
C ARG A 43 -14.38 19.15 -15.75
N LEU A 44 -13.57 18.39 -15.02
CA LEU A 44 -13.74 18.24 -13.58
C LEU A 44 -13.52 19.55 -12.82
N TYR A 45 -12.54 20.36 -13.24
CA TYR A 45 -12.32 21.69 -12.66
C TYR A 45 -13.42 22.71 -13.02
N ASP A 46 -14.14 22.52 -14.13
CA ASP A 46 -15.27 23.37 -14.54
C ASP A 46 -16.57 22.98 -13.81
N GLU A 47 -16.80 21.68 -13.61
CA GLU A 47 -18.04 21.16 -13.03
C GLU A 47 -18.01 21.02 -11.50
N PHE A 48 -16.82 20.85 -10.89
CA PHE A 48 -16.66 20.58 -9.46
C PHE A 48 -15.62 21.49 -8.81
N GLU A 49 -15.74 21.70 -7.50
CA GLU A 49 -14.77 22.44 -6.70
C GLU A 49 -13.52 21.58 -6.42
N VAL A 50 -12.73 21.30 -7.47
CA VAL A 50 -11.47 20.57 -7.34
C VAL A 50 -10.43 21.45 -6.66
N ALA A 51 -9.92 21.00 -5.51
CA ALA A 51 -8.86 21.66 -4.77
C ALA A 51 -7.46 21.37 -5.36
N HIS A 52 -7.22 20.12 -5.77
CA HIS A 52 -5.94 19.69 -6.36
C HIS A 52 -6.10 18.39 -7.16
N HIS A 53 -5.11 18.04 -8.01
CA HIS A 53 -5.00 16.71 -8.60
C HIS A 53 -3.55 16.22 -8.67
N LEU A 54 -3.34 14.90 -8.67
CA LEU A 54 -2.02 14.26 -8.77
C LEU A 54 -2.03 13.17 -9.84
N ASP A 55 -0.93 13.06 -10.58
CA ASP A 55 -0.67 11.95 -11.49
C ASP A 55 0.18 10.86 -10.84
N VAL A 56 -0.24 9.62 -11.05
CA VAL A 56 0.53 8.42 -10.71
C VAL A 56 0.66 7.57 -11.97
N LEU A 57 1.89 7.31 -12.41
CA LEU A 57 2.17 6.39 -13.51
C LEU A 57 2.55 5.03 -12.92
N ALA A 58 1.68 4.04 -13.08
CA ALA A 58 1.93 2.69 -12.59
C ALA A 58 1.60 1.66 -13.67
N ARG A 59 2.52 0.72 -13.91
CA ARG A 59 2.37 -0.38 -14.88
C ARG A 59 1.93 0.11 -16.28
N GLY A 60 2.40 1.28 -16.70
CA GLY A 60 2.08 1.91 -17.99
C GLY A 60 0.62 2.37 -18.12
N VAL A 61 -0.05 2.62 -17.00
CA VAL A 61 -1.36 3.26 -16.91
C VAL A 61 -1.18 4.58 -16.18
N LEU A 62 -1.84 5.63 -16.67
CA LEU A 62 -1.93 6.92 -15.98
C LEU A 62 -3.14 6.90 -15.05
N TYR A 63 -2.90 7.13 -13.77
CA TYR A 63 -3.93 7.36 -12.76
C TYR A 63 -3.90 8.84 -12.41
N ARG A 64 -5.06 9.51 -12.44
CA ARG A 64 -5.20 10.88 -11.97
C ARG A 64 -6.20 10.89 -10.83
N VAL A 65 -5.71 11.31 -9.68
CA VAL A 65 -6.46 11.45 -8.42
C VAL A 65 -6.84 12.91 -8.26
N PHE A 66 -8.12 13.20 -8.03
CA PHE A 66 -8.64 14.54 -7.78
C PHE A 66 -9.11 14.64 -6.33
N LEU A 67 -8.69 15.70 -5.64
CA LEU A 67 -9.18 16.06 -4.31
C LEU A 67 -10.15 17.24 -4.45
N LEU A 68 -11.40 17.06 -4.04
CA LEU A 68 -12.41 18.11 -4.02
C LEU A 68 -12.39 18.88 -2.70
N ALA A 69 -12.99 20.08 -2.70
CA ALA A 69 -13.04 20.98 -1.54
C ALA A 69 -13.78 20.39 -0.33
N ASP A 70 -14.70 19.46 -0.56
CA ASP A 70 -15.45 18.72 0.46
C ASP A 70 -14.75 17.43 0.91
N SER A 71 -13.50 17.21 0.50
CA SER A 71 -12.68 16.01 0.70
C SER A 71 -13.10 14.75 -0.06
N LEU A 72 -14.08 14.82 -0.96
CA LEU A 72 -14.35 13.71 -1.88
C LEU A 72 -13.17 13.51 -2.83
N GLN A 73 -12.78 12.25 -3.02
CA GLN A 73 -11.76 11.86 -3.98
C GLN A 73 -12.40 11.27 -5.25
N ILE A 74 -11.86 11.63 -6.41
CA ILE A 74 -12.22 11.02 -7.70
C ILE A 74 -10.93 10.49 -8.34
N ASP A 75 -10.90 9.19 -8.61
CA ASP A 75 -9.78 8.49 -9.22
C ASP A 75 -10.14 8.08 -10.64
N ILE A 76 -9.42 8.61 -11.63
CA ILE A 76 -9.59 8.23 -13.03
C ILE A 76 -8.31 7.60 -13.55
N SER A 77 -8.41 6.34 -13.95
CA SER A 77 -7.33 5.62 -14.63
C SER A 77 -7.54 5.60 -16.14
N PHE A 78 -6.53 6.03 -16.90
CA PHE A 78 -6.51 6.13 -18.35
C PHE A 78 -5.68 5.00 -18.94
N TRP A 79 -6.36 3.91 -19.32
CA TRP A 79 -5.75 2.67 -19.76
C TRP A 79 -5.51 2.66 -21.27
N PRO A 80 -4.29 2.31 -21.72
CA PRO A 80 -4.06 1.92 -23.11
C PRO A 80 -5.00 0.79 -23.55
N ALA A 81 -5.33 0.77 -24.84
CA ALA A 81 -6.34 -0.15 -25.38
C ALA A 81 -6.00 -1.64 -25.18
N ASP A 82 -4.73 -2.01 -25.21
CA ASP A 82 -4.22 -3.37 -25.00
C ASP A 82 -4.13 -3.75 -23.51
N ARG A 83 -4.28 -2.78 -22.60
CA ARG A 83 -4.13 -3.02 -21.15
C ARG A 83 -5.43 -3.06 -20.38
N PHE A 84 -6.49 -2.39 -20.83
CA PHE A 84 -7.75 -2.25 -20.09
C PHE A 84 -8.40 -3.60 -19.73
N ARG A 85 -8.33 -3.98 -18.45
CA ARG A 85 -8.83 -5.26 -17.91
C ARG A 85 -9.03 -5.19 -16.39
N ALA A 86 -9.75 -6.15 -15.85
CA ALA A 86 -9.78 -6.37 -14.40
C ALA A 86 -8.42 -6.90 -13.91
N THR A 87 -7.88 -6.28 -12.85
CA THR A 87 -6.63 -6.71 -12.19
C THR A 87 -6.83 -7.22 -10.76
N GLU A 88 -8.03 -7.07 -10.21
CA GLU A 88 -8.46 -7.52 -8.88
C GLU A 88 -9.99 -7.67 -8.85
N PRO A 89 -10.58 -8.29 -7.81
CA PRO A 89 -12.02 -8.28 -7.61
C PRO A 89 -12.54 -6.83 -7.49
N GLY A 90 -13.67 -6.53 -8.14
CA GLY A 90 -14.22 -5.17 -8.18
C GLY A 90 -13.90 -4.42 -9.45
N PHE A 91 -14.24 -5.01 -10.59
CA PHE A 91 -14.21 -4.35 -11.89
C PHE A 91 -15.56 -4.57 -12.58
N LYS A 92 -16.35 -3.52 -12.75
CA LYS A 92 -17.69 -3.57 -13.32
C LYS A 92 -17.76 -2.68 -14.55
N LEU A 93 -17.86 -3.30 -15.72
CA LEU A 93 -18.03 -2.57 -16.98
C LEU A 93 -19.31 -1.72 -16.93
N VAL A 94 -19.15 -0.43 -17.27
CA VAL A 94 -20.25 0.49 -17.54
C VAL A 94 -20.65 0.38 -19.01
N PHE A 95 -19.65 0.35 -19.90
CA PHE A 95 -19.85 0.10 -21.34
C PHE A 95 -18.56 -0.43 -22.00
N GLY A 96 -18.69 -0.95 -23.21
CA GLY A 96 -17.58 -1.44 -24.02
C GLY A 96 -17.10 -2.84 -23.61
N THR A 97 -15.86 -3.17 -23.97
CA THR A 97 -15.24 -4.48 -23.67
C THR A 97 -13.89 -4.32 -22.99
N ALA A 98 -13.63 -5.23 -22.06
CA ALA A 98 -12.34 -5.38 -21.38
C ALA A 98 -11.55 -6.55 -21.98
N ASN A 99 -10.23 -6.49 -21.86
CA ASN A 99 -9.34 -7.60 -22.17
C ASN A 99 -9.45 -8.67 -21.06
N THR A 100 -8.86 -9.85 -21.32
CA THR A 100 -8.86 -10.96 -20.37
C THR A 100 -8.33 -10.51 -18.99
N PRO A 101 -9.05 -10.78 -17.89
CA PRO A 101 -8.61 -10.45 -16.54
C PRO A 101 -7.25 -11.05 -16.20
N THR A 102 -6.52 -10.38 -15.32
CA THR A 102 -5.29 -10.91 -14.70
C THR A 102 -5.43 -10.87 -13.18
N ASN A 103 -4.79 -11.80 -12.49
CA ASN A 103 -4.67 -11.73 -11.04
C ASN A 103 -3.47 -10.87 -10.65
N PRO A 104 -3.52 -10.17 -9.50
CA PRO A 104 -2.34 -9.50 -8.97
C PRO A 104 -1.30 -10.57 -8.63
N ALA A 105 -0.02 -10.24 -8.85
CA ALA A 105 1.05 -11.10 -8.39
C ALA A 105 0.99 -11.17 -6.86
N PRO A 106 1.11 -12.36 -6.24
CA PRO A 106 1.19 -12.46 -4.80
C PRO A 106 2.41 -11.67 -4.31
N LEU A 107 2.29 -11.04 -3.15
CA LEU A 107 3.45 -10.47 -2.48
C LEU A 107 4.39 -11.59 -2.05
N ASP A 108 5.68 -11.35 -2.26
CA ASP A 108 6.75 -12.29 -1.94
C ASP A 108 7.13 -12.15 -0.45
N PRO A 109 6.84 -13.14 0.41
CA PRO A 109 7.21 -13.10 1.82
C PRO A 109 8.72 -12.93 2.03
N ASP A 110 9.56 -13.46 1.13
CA ASP A 110 11.02 -13.33 1.25
C ASP A 110 11.45 -11.88 1.03
N HIS A 111 10.82 -11.19 0.09
CA HIS A 111 11.04 -9.76 -0.12
C HIS A 111 10.59 -8.92 1.09
N LEU A 112 9.42 -9.23 1.67
CA LEU A 112 8.92 -8.53 2.86
C LEU A 112 9.82 -8.74 4.07
N ALA A 113 10.26 -9.98 4.32
CA ALA A 113 11.25 -10.31 5.35
C ALA A 113 12.57 -9.56 5.11
N GLY A 114 13.02 -9.53 3.86
CA GLY A 114 14.15 -8.76 3.35
C GLY A 114 14.11 -7.29 3.74
N MET A 115 13.03 -6.61 3.36
CA MET A 115 12.82 -5.20 3.68
C MET A 115 12.69 -4.97 5.19
N GLY A 116 12.08 -5.91 5.92
CA GLY A 116 11.89 -5.82 7.36
C GLY A 116 13.20 -5.71 8.12
N TRP A 117 14.15 -6.63 7.90
CA TRP A 117 15.44 -6.56 8.60
C TRP A 117 16.30 -5.41 8.08
N LEU A 118 16.15 -5.00 6.81
CA LEU A 118 16.86 -3.85 6.25
C LEU A 118 16.46 -2.55 6.94
N TYR A 119 15.16 -2.33 7.14
CA TYR A 119 14.67 -1.20 7.93
C TYR A 119 15.12 -1.29 9.38
N GLY A 120 15.11 -2.47 10.00
CA GLY A 120 15.64 -2.68 11.35
C GLY A 120 17.11 -2.29 11.48
N LEU A 121 17.92 -2.64 10.48
CA LEU A 121 19.33 -2.25 10.41
C LEU A 121 19.52 -0.72 10.32
N HIS A 122 18.66 -0.04 9.56
CA HIS A 122 18.65 1.42 9.45
C HIS A 122 18.12 2.09 10.72
N ALA A 123 17.11 1.53 11.39
CA ALA A 123 16.59 2.01 12.66
C ALA A 123 17.69 2.00 13.73
N ARG A 124 18.35 0.86 13.95
CA ARG A 124 19.50 0.74 14.86
C ARG A 124 20.58 1.78 14.55
N SER A 125 20.93 1.88 13.27
CA SER A 125 21.94 2.83 12.78
C SER A 125 21.59 4.29 13.04
N ALA A 126 20.31 4.64 12.97
CA ALA A 126 19.82 5.98 13.25
C ALA A 126 19.80 6.28 14.75
N ILE A 127 19.35 5.33 15.59
CA ILE A 127 19.34 5.44 17.05
C ILE A 127 20.76 5.66 17.59
N ALA A 128 21.72 4.83 17.15
CA ALA A 128 23.11 4.94 17.57
C ALA A 128 23.76 6.30 17.23
N ARG A 129 23.18 7.06 16.29
CA ARG A 129 23.65 8.37 15.84
C ARG A 129 22.76 9.52 16.33
N GLY A 130 21.82 9.27 17.24
CA GLY A 130 20.90 10.29 17.77
C GLY A 130 19.93 10.86 16.73
N ARG A 131 19.64 10.13 15.64
CA ARG A 131 18.73 10.56 14.57
C ARG A 131 17.31 10.07 14.83
N GLY A 132 16.66 10.65 15.84
CA GLY A 132 15.36 10.17 16.35
C GLY A 132 14.26 10.06 15.29
N TRP A 133 14.09 11.08 14.43
CA TRP A 133 13.09 11.05 13.35
C TRP A 133 13.37 9.97 12.30
N GLN A 134 14.64 9.81 11.91
CA GLN A 134 15.02 8.75 10.98
C GLN A 134 14.76 7.37 11.60
N ALA A 135 15.09 7.19 12.88
CA ALA A 135 14.81 5.94 13.59
C ALA A 135 13.31 5.63 13.62
N LEU A 136 12.47 6.61 13.97
CA LEU A 136 11.01 6.46 14.00
C LEU A 136 10.46 6.00 12.64
N MET A 137 10.85 6.67 11.55
CA MET A 137 10.43 6.28 10.19
C MET A 137 10.86 4.87 9.81
N MET A 138 12.07 4.46 10.18
CA MET A 138 12.56 3.10 9.89
C MET A 138 11.82 2.05 10.72
N LEU A 139 11.49 2.34 11.98
CA LEU A 139 10.68 1.45 12.83
C LEU A 139 9.25 1.29 12.30
N ASP A 140 8.65 2.37 11.79
CA ASP A 140 7.38 2.28 11.08
C ASP A 140 7.48 1.36 9.85
N GLY A 141 8.56 1.50 9.07
CA GLY A 141 8.85 0.61 7.95
C GLY A 141 8.98 -0.87 8.34
N VAL A 142 9.63 -1.18 9.47
CA VAL A 142 9.69 -2.57 10.01
C VAL A 142 8.28 -3.08 10.29
N ARG A 143 7.48 -2.28 11.00
CA ARG A 143 6.11 -2.66 11.38
C ARG A 143 5.22 -2.87 10.17
N ASP A 144 5.33 -2.05 9.13
CA ASP A 144 4.60 -2.21 7.88
C ASP A 144 4.92 -3.56 7.22
N GLN A 145 6.18 -4.01 7.25
CA GLN A 145 6.55 -5.33 6.73
C GLN A 145 5.97 -6.47 7.57
N ILE A 146 5.93 -6.33 8.90
CA ILE A 146 5.31 -7.34 9.79
C ILE A 146 3.82 -7.46 9.50
N ILE A 147 3.11 -6.33 9.37
CA ILE A 147 1.68 -6.31 9.03
C ILE A 147 1.45 -6.97 7.67
N ALA A 148 2.26 -6.63 6.66
CA ALA A 148 2.15 -7.24 5.33
C ALA A 148 2.38 -8.76 5.35
N LEU A 149 3.41 -9.23 6.06
CA LEU A 149 3.68 -10.67 6.25
C LEU A 149 2.50 -11.37 6.93
N ALA A 150 1.96 -10.79 8.00
CA ALA A 150 0.84 -11.35 8.72
C ALA A 150 -0.43 -11.39 7.84
N CYS A 151 -0.71 -10.34 7.06
CA CYS A 151 -1.81 -10.33 6.11
C CYS A 151 -1.67 -11.46 5.09
N VAL A 152 -0.47 -11.66 4.51
CA VAL A 152 -0.22 -12.78 3.59
C VAL A 152 -0.48 -14.12 4.26
N ARG A 153 -0.01 -14.33 5.50
CA ARG A 153 -0.23 -15.56 6.27
C ARG A 153 -1.70 -15.87 6.53
N HIS A 154 -2.52 -14.84 6.71
CA HIS A 154 -3.96 -14.97 6.98
C HIS A 154 -4.83 -14.89 5.72
N GLY A 155 -4.24 -14.78 4.52
CA GLY A 155 -4.99 -14.64 3.27
C GLY A 155 -5.75 -13.31 3.14
N LEU A 156 -5.29 -12.28 3.86
CA LEU A 156 -5.84 -10.92 3.87
C LEU A 156 -5.12 -10.04 2.85
N ASN A 157 -5.71 -8.89 2.50
CA ASN A 157 -5.05 -7.92 1.63
C ASN A 157 -3.90 -7.21 2.37
N PRO A 158 -2.63 -7.41 1.96
CA PRO A 158 -1.47 -6.76 2.58
C PRO A 158 -1.21 -5.33 2.05
N HIS A 159 -1.90 -4.90 0.99
CA HIS A 159 -1.65 -3.60 0.36
C HIS A 159 -2.25 -2.46 1.20
N HIS A 160 -1.41 -1.48 1.52
CA HIS A 160 -1.79 -0.24 2.21
C HIS A 160 -2.54 -0.43 3.52
N GLY A 161 -2.40 -1.60 4.17
CA GLY A 161 -3.07 -1.91 5.44
C GLY A 161 -4.59 -2.10 5.34
N ARG A 162 -5.15 -2.28 4.12
CA ARG A 162 -6.61 -2.36 3.91
C ARG A 162 -7.33 -3.39 4.77
N ASP A 163 -6.67 -4.50 5.09
CA ASP A 163 -7.21 -5.56 5.94
C ASP A 163 -6.41 -5.73 7.26
N ALA A 164 -5.54 -4.79 7.62
CA ALA A 164 -4.68 -4.91 8.80
C ALA A 164 -5.51 -5.08 10.09
N ASP A 165 -6.64 -4.37 10.21
CA ASP A 165 -7.52 -4.46 11.39
C ASP A 165 -8.30 -5.77 11.50
N LYS A 166 -8.20 -6.66 10.49
CA LYS A 166 -8.75 -8.03 10.55
C LYS A 166 -7.75 -9.04 11.10
N LEU A 167 -6.51 -8.63 11.36
CA LEU A 167 -5.50 -9.49 11.98
C LEU A 167 -5.88 -9.83 13.45
N PRO A 168 -5.36 -10.93 14.00
CA PRO A 168 -5.60 -11.30 15.39
C PRO A 168 -5.22 -10.17 16.37
N SER A 169 -6.08 -9.88 17.35
CA SER A 169 -5.87 -8.82 18.34
C SER A 169 -4.56 -8.97 19.09
N GLU A 170 -4.14 -10.21 19.39
CA GLU A 170 -2.89 -10.47 20.11
C GLU A 170 -1.66 -9.97 19.34
N LEU A 171 -1.68 -10.09 18.00
CA LEU A 171 -0.63 -9.57 17.14
C LEU A 171 -0.67 -8.04 17.09
N LEU A 172 -1.86 -7.45 16.96
CA LEU A 172 -2.02 -6.00 16.93
C LEU A 172 -1.56 -5.36 18.26
N ASP A 173 -1.85 -5.99 19.40
CA ASP A 173 -1.40 -5.55 20.72
C ASP A 173 0.12 -5.67 20.90
N GLU A 174 0.74 -6.69 20.30
CA GLU A 174 2.20 -6.82 20.24
C GLU A 174 2.82 -5.70 19.42
N LEU A 175 2.27 -5.41 18.23
CA LEU A 175 2.73 -4.33 17.36
C LEU A 175 2.52 -2.95 17.98
N MET A 176 1.43 -2.75 18.73
CA MET A 176 1.19 -1.53 19.48
C MET A 176 2.24 -1.32 20.56
N ARG A 177 2.60 -2.38 21.29
CA ARG A 177 3.70 -2.33 22.28
C ARG A 177 5.05 -2.08 21.60
N ALA A 178 5.28 -2.60 20.40
CA ALA A 178 6.52 -2.38 19.66
C ALA A 178 6.63 -0.97 19.03
N ARG A 179 5.53 -0.20 18.96
CA ARG A 179 5.53 1.15 18.40
C ARG A 179 6.29 2.13 19.31
N ALA A 180 7.13 2.97 18.71
CA ALA A 180 7.69 4.14 19.37
C ALA A 180 6.65 5.27 19.46
N SER A 181 6.41 5.74 20.67
CA SER A 181 5.49 6.86 20.95
C SER A 181 6.15 8.24 20.86
N THR A 182 7.47 8.29 20.99
CA THR A 182 8.28 9.52 20.92
C THR A 182 9.63 9.25 20.23
N THR A 183 10.38 10.31 19.96
CA THR A 183 11.76 10.22 19.44
C THR A 183 12.82 10.17 20.54
N ASP A 184 12.43 9.94 21.80
CA ASP A 184 13.37 9.76 22.91
C ASP A 184 14.23 8.51 22.72
N ASP A 185 15.51 8.58 23.10
CA ASP A 185 16.46 7.49 22.85
C ASP A 185 16.08 6.19 23.58
N HIS A 186 15.60 6.27 24.82
CA HIS A 186 15.17 5.08 25.57
C HIS A 186 13.93 4.45 24.93
N GLU A 187 12.97 5.27 24.52
CA GLU A 187 11.76 4.81 23.83
C GLU A 187 12.08 4.15 22.48
N LEU A 188 12.96 4.76 21.68
CA LEU A 188 13.36 4.20 20.39
C LEU A 188 14.12 2.89 20.53
N ARG A 189 14.99 2.73 21.53
CA ARG A 189 15.68 1.46 21.81
C ARG A 189 14.70 0.36 22.21
N ARG A 190 13.73 0.68 23.08
CA ARG A 190 12.67 -0.22 23.51
C ARG A 190 11.84 -0.69 22.32
N ALA A 191 11.35 0.26 21.51
CA ALA A 191 10.58 -0.02 20.30
C ALA A 191 11.38 -0.88 19.32
N ASN A 192 12.63 -0.52 19.03
CA ASN A 192 13.51 -1.28 18.14
C ASN A 192 13.68 -2.73 18.58
N LYS A 193 13.95 -2.99 19.87
CA LYS A 193 14.05 -4.36 20.37
C LYS A 193 12.77 -5.15 20.11
N LEU A 194 11.62 -4.61 20.52
CA LEU A 194 10.34 -5.29 20.37
C LEU A 194 9.94 -5.50 18.90
N SER A 195 10.23 -4.53 18.01
CA SER A 195 9.96 -4.66 16.58
C SER A 195 10.81 -5.75 15.94
N ILE A 196 12.10 -5.87 16.30
CA ILE A 196 12.98 -6.92 15.77
C ILE A 196 12.53 -8.30 16.25
N GLU A 197 12.16 -8.43 17.52
CA GLU A 197 11.62 -9.67 18.07
C GLU A 197 10.30 -10.08 17.38
N ALA A 198 9.39 -9.12 17.17
CA ALA A 198 8.12 -9.35 16.46
C ALA A 198 8.36 -9.74 14.99
N LEU A 199 9.31 -9.10 14.32
CA LEU A 199 9.71 -9.43 12.97
C LEU A 199 10.23 -10.87 12.86
N LEU A 200 11.14 -11.29 13.75
CA LEU A 200 11.64 -12.66 13.73
C LEU A 200 10.53 -13.68 13.98
N ARG A 201 9.61 -13.40 14.91
CA ARG A 201 8.45 -14.27 15.19
C ARG A 201 7.58 -14.41 13.95
N GLU A 202 7.28 -13.32 13.25
CA GLU A 202 6.45 -13.40 12.05
C GLU A 202 7.19 -14.07 10.90
N ILE A 203 8.49 -13.79 10.67
CA ILE A 203 9.31 -14.51 9.68
C ILE A 203 9.28 -16.02 9.96
N ALA A 204 9.40 -16.45 11.22
CA ALA A 204 9.36 -17.87 11.57
C ALA A 204 8.03 -18.56 11.22
N ARG A 205 6.93 -17.80 11.06
CA ARG A 205 5.64 -18.35 10.60
C ARG A 205 5.60 -18.61 9.09
N HIS A 206 6.53 -18.04 8.32
CA HIS A 206 6.67 -18.23 6.87
C HIS A 206 7.87 -19.13 6.53
N ASP A 207 9.02 -18.87 7.14
CA ASP A 207 10.27 -19.63 6.97
C ASP A 207 11.05 -19.68 8.31
N GLU A 208 10.91 -20.80 9.02
CA GLU A 208 11.61 -21.07 10.28
C GLU A 208 13.14 -21.11 10.10
N ALA A 209 13.61 -21.62 8.96
CA ALA A 209 15.05 -21.72 8.70
C ALA A 209 15.68 -20.34 8.46
N LEU A 210 14.98 -19.46 7.74
CA LEU A 210 15.40 -18.06 7.61
C LEU A 210 15.40 -17.36 8.96
N ALA A 211 14.32 -17.49 9.75
CA ALA A 211 14.25 -16.89 11.08
C ALA A 211 15.44 -17.33 11.95
N GLN A 212 15.78 -18.63 11.94
CA GLN A 212 16.92 -19.16 12.70
C GLN A 212 18.27 -18.59 12.24
N ARG A 213 18.47 -18.38 10.93
CA ARG A 213 19.68 -17.72 10.40
C ARG A 213 19.76 -16.24 10.82
N LEU A 214 18.62 -15.59 11.01
CA LEU A 214 18.54 -14.17 11.34
C LEU A 214 18.66 -13.87 12.84
N VAL A 215 18.57 -14.86 13.74
CA VAL A 215 18.67 -14.65 15.20
C VAL A 215 19.93 -13.86 15.59
N MET A 216 21.12 -14.35 15.21
CA MET A 216 22.39 -13.69 15.55
C MET A 216 22.52 -12.28 14.94
N PRO A 217 22.26 -12.06 13.63
CA PRO A 217 22.21 -10.71 13.08
C PRO A 217 21.22 -9.79 13.77
N ALA A 218 20.03 -10.28 14.11
CA ALA A 218 18.96 -9.51 14.72
C ALA A 218 19.30 -9.05 16.14
N GLU A 219 19.98 -9.87 16.94
CA GLU A 219 20.52 -9.44 18.24
C GLU A 219 21.43 -8.22 18.08
N ALA A 220 22.29 -8.21 17.05
CA ALA A 220 23.18 -7.09 16.74
C ALA A 220 22.46 -5.85 16.17
N LEU A 221 21.17 -5.96 15.85
CA LEU A 221 20.30 -4.83 15.52
C LEU A 221 19.67 -4.18 16.77
N THR A 222 19.89 -4.74 17.95
CA THR A 222 19.39 -4.19 19.22
C THR A 222 20.54 -3.63 20.07
N PHE A 223 20.20 -2.99 21.19
CA PHE A 223 21.14 -2.34 22.11
C PHE A 223 21.11 -2.98 23.48
#